data_AF-A0A7X1GMD1-F1
#
_entry.id   AF-A0A7X1GMD1-F1
#
_cell.length_a   1.000
_cell.length_b   1.000
_cell.length_c   1.000
_cell.angle_alpha   90.00
_cell.angle_beta   90.00
_cell.angle_gamma   90.00
#
_symmetry.space_group_name_H-M   'P 1'
#
loop_
_entity.id
_entity.type
_entity.pdbx_description
1 polymer ?
#
loop_
_entity_poly.entity_id
_entity_poly.type
_entity_poly.pdbx_seq_one_letter_code
_entity_poly.pdbx_strand_id
1 'polypeptide(L)'
;MEKKHNILIYGFIALIFLIVFIMSRVQKDPEAEVQKASIEEAEIVPTKKIQMEAVVKHDPKPVAEVETEPVAEVETEPVAEVEITVKADPESAPTSEVKPAEFDIVPLEDQDCTKCHPYAVKDINERGGLHQSIGCSECHLEHPPLGKNSIPTCEMCHDSGDATHYNIKNCNACHYPHYPTEMEFGEIDSAACLSCHSAQGKEMEAKPSEHAGLNCTECHMVHREWAECADCHTPHAEEMTHADCLACHKPHSPKAVNYADGIPNNYCACCHEDVGNALASSKKAHSEMGCIECHESEHMAVTQCDGCHNADLHGISMHERYPLCLDCHNNPHALAE
;
A
#
# COMPACT_ATOMS: atom_id res chain seq x y z
N MET A 1 36.29 -49.25 -14.67
CA MET A 1 35.15 -48.34 -14.50
C MET A 1 35.41 -46.98 -15.16
N GLU A 2 35.94 -46.96 -16.40
CA GLU A 2 36.34 -45.70 -17.06
C GLU A 2 35.46 -45.34 -18.27
N LYS A 3 34.73 -46.30 -18.86
CA LYS A 3 33.85 -46.01 -20.01
C LYS A 3 32.53 -45.31 -19.66
N LYS A 4 32.07 -45.39 -18.40
CA LYS A 4 30.82 -44.74 -17.97
C LYS A 4 31.00 -43.26 -17.60
N HIS A 5 32.21 -42.84 -17.24
CA HIS A 5 32.50 -41.44 -16.89
C HIS A 5 32.58 -40.52 -18.11
N ASN A 6 33.10 -41.02 -19.24
CA ASN A 6 33.21 -40.21 -20.46
C ASN A 6 31.84 -39.90 -21.10
N ILE A 7 30.86 -40.80 -21.00
CA ILE A 7 29.52 -40.57 -21.59
C ILE A 7 28.78 -39.43 -20.88
N LEU A 8 28.96 -39.30 -19.57
CA LEU A 8 28.35 -38.22 -18.77
C LEU A 8 28.98 -36.85 -19.07
N ILE A 9 30.30 -36.79 -19.29
CA ILE A 9 31.00 -35.53 -19.58
C ILE A 9 30.67 -35.04 -21.00
N TYR A 10 30.63 -35.93 -22.00
CA TYR A 10 30.26 -35.55 -23.36
C TYR A 10 28.77 -35.18 -23.50
N GLY A 11 27.88 -35.79 -22.69
CA GLY A 11 26.47 -35.42 -22.64
C GLY A 11 26.23 -34.02 -22.06
N PHE A 12 27.00 -33.62 -21.04
CA PHE A 12 26.87 -32.31 -20.41
C PHE A 12 27.41 -31.18 -21.32
N ILE A 13 28.50 -31.43 -22.05
CA ILE A 13 29.05 -30.49 -23.02
C ILE A 13 28.09 -30.28 -24.21
N ALA A 14 27.47 -31.35 -24.72
CA ALA A 14 26.49 -31.24 -25.80
C ALA A 14 25.22 -30.44 -25.41
N LEU A 15 24.80 -30.52 -24.15
CA LEU A 15 23.64 -29.76 -23.64
C LEU A 15 23.96 -28.26 -23.51
N ILE A 16 25.18 -27.91 -23.10
CA ILE A 16 25.63 -26.51 -23.00
C ILE A 16 25.72 -25.88 -24.40
N PHE A 17 26.25 -26.60 -25.40
CA PHE A 17 26.28 -26.10 -26.78
C PHE A 17 24.88 -25.91 -27.39
N LEU A 18 23.90 -26.76 -27.03
CA LEU A 18 22.52 -26.62 -27.48
C LEU A 18 21.84 -25.37 -26.86
N ILE A 19 22.08 -25.09 -25.57
CA ILE A 19 21.53 -23.93 -24.88
C ILE A 19 22.11 -22.62 -25.42
N VAL A 20 23.43 -22.57 -25.66
CA VAL A 20 24.09 -21.40 -26.27
C VAL A 20 23.60 -21.18 -27.72
N PHE A 21 23.36 -22.26 -28.49
CA PHE A 21 22.84 -22.16 -29.85
C PHE A 21 21.38 -21.68 -29.91
N ILE A 22 20.55 -22.03 -28.92
CA ILE A 22 19.17 -21.54 -28.80
C ILE A 22 19.17 -20.06 -28.40
N MET A 23 20.03 -19.64 -27.47
CA MET A 23 20.12 -18.23 -27.07
C MET A 23 20.66 -17.30 -28.17
N SER A 24 21.52 -17.79 -29.07
CA SER A 24 22.00 -17.00 -30.23
C SER A 24 20.98 -16.86 -31.38
N ARG A 25 19.79 -17.48 -31.31
CA ARG A 25 18.74 -17.36 -32.34
C ARG A 25 17.58 -16.43 -31.98
N VAL A 26 17.62 -15.77 -30.83
CA VAL A 26 16.55 -14.87 -30.36
C VAL A 26 16.79 -13.40 -30.78
N GLN A 27 17.87 -13.08 -31.51
CA GLN A 27 18.10 -11.73 -32.02
C GLN A 27 18.24 -11.68 -33.54
N LYS A 28 17.10 -11.62 -34.24
CA LYS A 28 16.95 -10.88 -35.51
C LYS A 28 15.50 -10.96 -35.98
N ASP A 29 14.71 -9.94 -35.68
CA ASP A 29 13.61 -9.53 -36.56
C ASP A 29 13.95 -8.14 -37.11
N PRO A 30 13.78 -7.91 -38.43
CA PRO A 30 14.07 -6.65 -39.08
C PRO A 30 12.91 -5.66 -38.89
N GLU A 31 13.29 -4.38 -38.91
CA GLU A 31 12.44 -3.18 -38.89
C GLU A 31 11.09 -3.36 -39.61
N ALA A 32 10.00 -3.27 -38.83
CA ALA A 32 8.66 -3.09 -39.38
C ALA A 32 8.48 -1.60 -39.73
N GLU A 33 8.48 -1.33 -41.03
CA GLU A 33 8.15 -0.05 -41.65
C GLU A 33 6.71 0.35 -41.30
N VAL A 34 6.53 1.29 -40.36
CA VAL A 34 5.22 1.86 -40.05
C VAL A 34 4.87 2.91 -41.12
N GLN A 35 3.87 2.58 -41.92
CA GLN A 35 3.24 3.51 -42.85
C GLN A 35 2.69 4.73 -42.09
N LYS A 36 3.13 5.93 -42.48
CA LYS A 36 2.52 7.19 -42.08
C LYS A 36 1.06 7.24 -42.56
N ALA A 37 0.12 7.04 -41.65
CA ALA A 37 -1.24 7.51 -41.84
C ALA A 37 -1.28 9.00 -41.46
N SER A 38 -1.56 9.85 -42.45
CA SER A 38 -1.88 11.26 -42.27
C SER A 38 -3.19 11.40 -41.49
N ILE A 39 -3.13 11.98 -40.30
CA ILE A 39 -4.30 12.41 -39.54
C ILE A 39 -4.46 13.92 -39.79
N GLU A 40 -5.64 14.31 -40.28
CA GLU A 40 -6.02 15.71 -40.47
C GLU A 40 -5.93 16.50 -39.15
N GLU A 41 -5.46 17.73 -39.25
CA GLU A 41 -5.38 18.72 -38.17
C GLU A 41 -6.79 18.97 -37.59
N ALA A 42 -6.99 18.56 -36.34
CA ALA A 42 -8.13 19.03 -35.55
C ALA A 42 -7.75 20.40 -34.93
N GLU A 43 -8.51 21.42 -35.32
CA GLU A 43 -8.41 22.79 -34.86
C GLU A 43 -8.52 22.88 -33.32
N ILE A 44 -7.47 23.40 -32.68
CA ILE A 44 -7.39 23.61 -31.23
C ILE A 44 -8.21 24.86 -30.88
N VAL A 45 -9.30 24.69 -30.12
CA VAL A 45 -10.04 25.80 -29.51
C VAL A 45 -9.28 26.28 -28.27
N PRO A 46 -8.92 27.57 -28.13
CA PRO A 46 -8.12 28.04 -27.01
C PRO A 46 -8.98 28.14 -25.74
N THR A 47 -8.66 27.34 -24.72
CA THR A 47 -9.25 27.48 -23.39
C THR A 47 -8.68 28.72 -22.68
N LYS A 48 -9.60 29.59 -22.28
CA LYS A 48 -9.39 30.84 -21.56
C LYS A 48 -8.58 30.61 -20.27
N LYS A 49 -7.45 31.34 -20.12
CA LYS A 49 -6.72 31.48 -18.85
C LYS A 49 -7.68 31.92 -17.74
N ILE A 50 -7.80 31.13 -16.68
CA ILE A 50 -8.45 31.55 -15.43
C ILE A 50 -7.32 31.93 -14.45
N GLN A 51 -7.29 33.20 -14.07
CA GLN A 51 -6.40 33.72 -13.03
C GLN A 51 -6.94 33.25 -11.66
N MET A 52 -6.07 32.74 -10.81
CA MET A 52 -6.37 32.48 -9.40
C MET A 52 -6.40 33.82 -8.65
N GLU A 53 -7.60 34.22 -8.19
CA GLU A 53 -7.76 35.25 -7.17
C GLU A 53 -7.86 34.60 -5.78
N ALA A 54 -7.33 35.33 -4.79
CA ALA A 54 -7.17 34.89 -3.41
C ALA A 54 -8.51 34.61 -2.71
N VAL A 55 -8.58 33.47 -2.01
CA VAL A 55 -9.75 33.06 -1.22
C VAL A 55 -9.83 33.87 0.07
N VAL A 56 -10.90 34.67 0.18
CA VAL A 56 -11.34 35.35 1.41
C VAL A 56 -11.91 34.32 2.38
N LYS A 57 -11.33 34.27 3.60
CA LYS A 57 -11.82 33.48 4.75
C LYS A 57 -13.30 33.79 5.01
N HIS A 58 -14.13 32.76 5.04
CA HIS A 58 -15.51 32.85 5.52
C HIS A 58 -15.64 32.12 6.85
N ASP A 59 -16.14 32.83 7.86
CA ASP A 59 -16.53 32.26 9.15
C ASP A 59 -17.76 31.34 8.99
N PRO A 60 -17.84 30.21 9.73
CA PRO A 60 -18.95 29.29 9.61
C PRO A 60 -20.23 29.85 10.25
N LYS A 61 -21.31 29.90 9.48
CA LYS A 61 -22.68 30.17 9.94
C LYS A 61 -23.26 28.89 10.58
N PRO A 62 -24.06 28.96 11.66
CA PRO A 62 -24.55 27.79 12.37
C PRO A 62 -25.59 27.02 11.54
N VAL A 63 -25.48 25.69 11.57
CA VAL A 63 -26.41 24.74 10.96
C VAL A 63 -27.69 24.70 11.80
N ALA A 64 -28.83 24.89 11.15
CA ALA A 64 -30.15 24.73 11.75
C ALA A 64 -30.48 23.23 11.88
N GLU A 65 -31.05 22.86 13.01
CA GLU A 65 -31.58 21.52 13.30
C GLU A 65 -32.64 21.14 12.26
N VAL A 66 -32.47 19.94 11.67
CA VAL A 66 -33.48 19.31 10.82
C VAL A 66 -34.36 18.45 11.72
N GLU A 67 -35.63 18.86 11.86
CA GLU A 67 -36.67 18.04 12.47
C GLU A 67 -36.98 16.86 11.53
N THR A 68 -36.81 15.63 12.03
CA THR A 68 -37.18 14.41 11.33
C THR A 68 -38.66 14.10 11.54
N GLU A 69 -39.44 14.04 10.45
CA GLU A 69 -40.80 13.48 10.48
C GLU A 69 -40.77 11.96 10.73
N PRO A 70 -41.77 11.39 11.44
CA PRO A 70 -41.79 9.98 11.78
C PRO A 70 -42.20 9.10 10.58
N VAL A 71 -41.43 8.05 10.33
CA VAL A 71 -41.76 6.99 9.37
C VAL A 71 -42.77 6.03 10.01
N ALA A 72 -43.87 5.78 9.30
CA ALA A 72 -44.95 4.89 9.71
C ALA A 72 -44.50 3.42 9.80
N GLU A 73 -44.94 2.75 10.86
CA GLU A 73 -44.78 1.31 11.07
C GLU A 73 -45.56 0.51 10.03
N VAL A 74 -44.89 -0.48 9.41
CA VAL A 74 -45.54 -1.50 8.58
C VAL A 74 -45.92 -2.65 9.50
N GLU A 75 -47.23 -2.82 9.72
CA GLU A 75 -47.81 -3.97 10.40
C GLU A 75 -47.51 -5.24 9.60
N THR A 76 -46.85 -6.21 10.26
CA THR A 76 -46.71 -7.58 9.73
C THR A 76 -47.74 -8.46 10.43
N GLU A 77 -48.61 -9.09 9.64
CA GLU A 77 -49.64 -10.01 10.13
C GLU A 77 -49.00 -11.24 10.81
N PRO A 78 -49.60 -11.75 11.90
CA PRO A 78 -49.08 -12.94 12.57
C PRO A 78 -49.35 -14.20 11.76
N VAL A 79 -48.30 -14.99 11.52
CA VAL A 79 -48.40 -16.33 10.94
C VAL A 79 -49.03 -17.24 11.99
N ALA A 80 -50.15 -17.87 11.62
CA ALA A 80 -50.94 -18.74 12.48
C ALA A 80 -50.13 -19.93 13.02
N GLU A 81 -50.19 -20.14 14.34
CA GLU A 81 -49.84 -21.41 14.97
C GLU A 81 -50.81 -22.50 14.50
N VAL A 82 -50.26 -23.57 13.91
CA VAL A 82 -51.04 -24.77 13.62
C VAL A 82 -51.15 -25.57 14.92
N GLU A 83 -52.28 -25.45 15.60
CA GLU A 83 -52.68 -26.38 16.66
C GLU A 83 -52.96 -27.77 16.05
N ILE A 84 -52.04 -28.71 16.28
CA ILE A 84 -52.32 -30.13 16.09
C ILE A 84 -53.10 -30.62 17.31
N THR A 85 -54.42 -30.70 17.19
CA THR A 85 -55.29 -31.29 18.20
C THR A 85 -55.18 -32.82 18.15
N VAL A 86 -54.38 -33.39 19.06
CA VAL A 86 -54.49 -34.82 19.39
C VAL A 86 -55.58 -34.95 20.46
N LYS A 87 -56.71 -35.57 20.10
CA LYS A 87 -57.73 -35.97 21.08
C LYS A 87 -57.14 -37.02 22.01
N ALA A 88 -56.95 -36.68 23.28
CA ALA A 88 -56.70 -37.65 24.34
C ALA A 88 -58.05 -38.09 24.94
N ASP A 89 -58.35 -39.38 24.83
CA ASP A 89 -59.40 -40.03 25.63
C ASP A 89 -58.96 -40.06 27.11
N PRO A 90 -59.82 -39.69 28.08
CA PRO A 90 -59.45 -39.56 29.47
C PRO A 90 -59.76 -40.85 30.23
N GLU A 91 -58.94 -41.88 30.14
CA GLU A 91 -58.95 -42.91 31.19
C GLU A 91 -57.69 -43.79 31.21
N SER A 92 -57.20 -44.05 32.42
CA SER A 92 -56.00 -44.81 32.81
C SER A 92 -54.65 -44.08 32.74
N ALA A 93 -54.44 -43.13 33.65
CA ALA A 93 -53.10 -42.80 34.12
C ALA A 93 -52.61 -43.91 35.09
N PRO A 94 -51.47 -44.58 34.84
CA PRO A 94 -50.65 -45.08 35.92
C PRO A 94 -49.79 -43.91 36.42
N THR A 95 -50.02 -43.53 37.67
CA THR A 95 -49.16 -42.63 38.43
C THR A 95 -47.80 -43.30 38.61
N SER A 96 -46.79 -42.90 37.84
CA SER A 96 -45.41 -42.99 38.29
C SER A 96 -44.82 -41.59 38.25
N GLU A 97 -44.51 -41.04 39.42
CA GLU A 97 -43.60 -39.90 39.53
C GLU A 97 -42.29 -40.26 38.84
N VAL A 98 -42.09 -39.75 37.62
CA VAL A 98 -40.77 -39.75 37.00
C VAL A 98 -40.04 -38.55 37.61
N LYS A 99 -39.12 -38.81 38.53
CA LYS A 99 -38.10 -37.84 38.94
C LYS A 99 -37.45 -37.25 37.68
N PRO A 100 -37.22 -35.93 37.58
CA PRO A 100 -36.44 -35.38 36.47
C PRO A 100 -35.12 -36.14 36.42
N ALA A 101 -34.81 -36.77 35.29
CA ALA A 101 -33.50 -37.34 35.09
C ALA A 101 -32.49 -36.19 35.15
N GLU A 102 -31.56 -36.24 36.09
CA GLU A 102 -30.31 -35.47 36.00
C GLU A 102 -29.64 -35.93 34.70
N PHE A 103 -29.73 -35.12 33.65
CA PHE A 103 -28.95 -35.34 32.44
C PHE A 103 -27.51 -34.99 32.77
N ASP A 104 -26.64 -36.00 32.88
CA ASP A 104 -25.19 -35.80 32.85
C ASP A 104 -24.84 -35.19 31.50
N ILE A 105 -24.66 -33.87 31.49
CA ILE A 105 -24.25 -33.14 30.29
C ILE A 105 -22.78 -33.47 30.07
N VAL A 106 -22.49 -34.33 29.09
CA VAL A 106 -21.11 -34.55 28.66
C VAL A 106 -20.58 -33.23 28.09
N PRO A 107 -19.50 -32.65 28.66
CA PRO A 107 -18.93 -31.40 28.14
C PRO A 107 -18.46 -31.58 26.69
N LEU A 108 -18.65 -30.55 25.87
CA LEU A 108 -18.09 -30.52 24.52
C LEU A 108 -16.56 -30.44 24.59
N GLU A 109 -15.90 -31.25 23.78
CA GLU A 109 -14.45 -31.15 23.55
C GLU A 109 -14.17 -30.35 22.26
N ASP A 110 -12.98 -29.80 22.11
CA ASP A 110 -12.61 -29.00 20.93
C ASP A 110 -12.79 -29.76 19.60
N GLN A 111 -12.56 -31.08 19.61
CA GLN A 111 -12.77 -31.93 18.44
C GLN A 111 -14.26 -32.06 18.04
N ASP A 112 -15.19 -31.74 18.94
CA ASP A 112 -16.62 -31.75 18.64
C ASP A 112 -17.04 -30.50 17.88
N CYS A 113 -16.33 -29.38 18.02
CA CYS A 113 -16.68 -28.10 17.43
C CYS A 113 -16.79 -28.16 15.90
N THR A 114 -15.93 -28.94 15.23
CA THR A 114 -15.95 -29.08 13.76
C THR A 114 -17.21 -29.76 13.22
N LYS A 115 -17.96 -30.49 14.06
CA LYS A 115 -19.19 -31.18 13.64
C LYS A 115 -20.30 -30.17 13.32
N CYS A 116 -20.28 -29.00 13.95
CA CYS A 116 -21.29 -27.94 13.79
C CYS A 116 -20.72 -26.64 13.22
N HIS A 117 -19.45 -26.31 13.49
CA HIS A 117 -18.76 -25.10 13.02
C HIS A 117 -17.58 -25.42 12.08
N PRO A 118 -17.79 -26.17 10.99
CA PRO A 118 -16.69 -26.64 10.14
C PRO A 118 -15.90 -25.49 9.50
N TYR A 119 -16.55 -24.37 9.18
CA TYR A 119 -15.90 -23.21 8.58
C TYR A 119 -15.03 -22.45 9.58
N ALA A 120 -15.52 -22.20 10.80
CA ALA A 120 -14.74 -21.53 11.85
C ALA A 120 -13.50 -22.35 12.23
N VAL A 121 -13.65 -23.66 12.37
CA VAL A 121 -12.53 -24.57 12.66
C VAL A 121 -11.52 -24.57 11.49
N LYS A 122 -12.01 -24.59 10.25
CA LYS A 122 -11.16 -24.47 9.06
C LYS A 122 -10.39 -23.14 9.07
N ASP A 123 -11.08 -22.05 9.35
CA ASP A 123 -10.48 -20.71 9.37
C ASP A 123 -9.38 -20.59 10.42
N ILE A 124 -9.61 -21.04 11.65
CA ILE A 124 -8.57 -21.07 12.68
C ILE A 124 -7.39 -21.91 12.22
N ASN A 125 -7.64 -23.15 11.75
CA ASN A 125 -6.57 -24.07 11.35
C ASN A 125 -5.73 -23.55 10.19
N GLU A 126 -6.34 -22.84 9.23
CA GLU A 126 -5.64 -22.34 8.05
C GLU A 126 -5.05 -20.93 8.27
N ARG A 127 -5.73 -20.08 9.05
CA ARG A 127 -5.50 -18.62 9.09
C ARG A 127 -5.55 -18.00 10.49
N GLY A 128 -5.79 -18.78 11.54
CA GLY A 128 -5.91 -18.32 12.93
C GLY A 128 -4.63 -17.78 13.55
N GLY A 129 -3.46 -17.98 12.91
CA GLY A 129 -2.19 -17.51 13.43
C GLY A 129 -1.93 -18.06 14.84
N LEU A 130 -1.63 -17.18 15.80
CA LEU A 130 -1.38 -17.60 17.20
C LEU A 130 -2.63 -18.17 17.89
N HIS A 131 -3.84 -17.84 17.42
CA HIS A 131 -5.07 -18.41 17.97
C HIS A 131 -5.25 -19.90 17.63
N GLN A 132 -4.40 -20.49 16.80
CA GLN A 132 -4.38 -21.95 16.61
C GLN A 132 -3.96 -22.71 17.87
N SER A 133 -3.28 -22.04 18.79
CA SER A 133 -2.75 -22.65 20.01
C SER A 133 -3.70 -22.59 21.20
N ILE A 134 -4.80 -21.85 21.09
CA ILE A 134 -5.84 -21.76 22.13
C ILE A 134 -6.96 -22.74 21.83
N GLY A 135 -7.51 -23.34 22.88
CA GLY A 135 -8.65 -24.23 22.75
C GLY A 135 -9.92 -23.49 22.33
N CYS A 136 -10.83 -24.17 21.65
CA CYS A 136 -12.11 -23.59 21.23
C CYS A 136 -12.90 -23.10 22.46
N SER A 137 -12.90 -23.90 23.51
CA SER A 137 -13.54 -23.60 24.81
C SER A 137 -12.81 -22.56 25.66
N GLU A 138 -11.56 -22.22 25.33
CA GLU A 138 -10.79 -21.16 26.01
C GLU A 138 -11.21 -19.76 25.53
N CYS A 139 -11.74 -19.66 24.31
CA CYS A 139 -12.36 -18.46 23.75
C CYS A 139 -13.89 -18.53 23.79
N HIS A 140 -14.51 -19.70 23.64
CA HIS A 140 -15.94 -19.89 23.74
C HIS A 140 -16.34 -20.45 25.11
N LEU A 141 -16.39 -19.56 26.10
CA LEU A 141 -16.66 -19.89 27.51
C LEU A 141 -18.08 -20.44 27.73
N GLU A 142 -19.02 -20.09 26.85
CA GLU A 142 -20.42 -20.52 26.89
C GLU A 142 -20.91 -20.97 25.50
N HIS A 143 -21.76 -22.01 25.47
CA HIS A 143 -22.42 -22.48 24.25
C HIS A 143 -23.95 -22.34 24.36
N PRO A 144 -24.66 -21.79 23.35
CA PRO A 144 -26.12 -21.72 23.36
C PRO A 144 -26.79 -23.11 23.44
N PRO A 145 -27.93 -23.27 24.14
CA PRO A 145 -28.70 -22.24 24.85
C PRO A 145 -28.22 -21.98 26.28
N LEU A 146 -27.15 -22.64 26.75
CA LEU A 146 -26.68 -22.54 28.13
C LEU A 146 -26.13 -21.16 28.48
N GLY A 147 -25.70 -20.40 27.48
CA GLY A 147 -25.25 -19.03 27.64
C GLY A 147 -25.43 -18.18 26.37
N LYS A 148 -25.19 -16.88 26.53
CA LYS A 148 -25.36 -15.87 25.46
C LYS A 148 -24.09 -15.04 25.24
N ASN A 149 -23.13 -15.12 26.15
CA ASN A 149 -21.90 -14.34 26.10
C ASN A 149 -20.73 -15.31 25.92
N SER A 150 -20.68 -15.91 24.74
CA SER A 150 -19.72 -16.98 24.45
C SER A 150 -18.28 -16.49 24.42
N ILE A 151 -18.03 -15.25 23.95
CA ILE A 151 -16.68 -14.77 23.64
C ILE A 151 -16.24 -13.73 24.69
N PRO A 152 -15.10 -13.89 25.38
CA PRO A 152 -14.56 -12.91 26.31
C PRO A 152 -14.10 -11.64 25.60
N THR A 153 -13.83 -10.59 26.36
CA THR A 153 -13.18 -9.39 25.78
C THR A 153 -11.74 -9.72 25.37
N CYS A 154 -11.28 -9.14 24.26
CA CYS A 154 -9.92 -9.35 23.76
C CYS A 154 -8.86 -8.96 24.81
N GLU A 155 -9.16 -7.94 25.62
CA GLU A 155 -8.31 -7.43 26.70
C GLU A 155 -8.01 -8.47 27.81
N MET A 156 -8.78 -9.55 27.91
CA MET A 156 -8.48 -10.63 28.87
C MET A 156 -7.19 -11.38 28.54
N CYS A 157 -6.77 -11.37 27.27
CA CYS A 157 -5.55 -12.02 26.79
C CYS A 157 -4.56 -11.06 26.13
N HIS A 158 -5.03 -9.94 25.56
CA HIS A 158 -4.20 -8.91 24.95
C HIS A 158 -4.12 -7.67 25.85
N ASP A 159 -3.03 -7.55 26.61
CA ASP A 159 -2.86 -6.45 27.57
C ASP A 159 -2.53 -5.12 26.87
N SER A 160 -3.19 -4.03 27.25
CA SER A 160 -2.97 -2.71 26.66
C SER A 160 -1.56 -2.14 26.85
N GLY A 161 -0.81 -2.66 27.81
CA GLY A 161 0.58 -2.33 28.09
C GLY A 161 1.59 -3.05 27.21
N ASP A 162 1.21 -4.14 26.55
CA ASP A 162 2.12 -4.92 25.70
C ASP A 162 2.40 -4.24 24.35
N ALA A 163 1.44 -3.48 23.84
CA ALA A 163 1.59 -2.70 22.61
C ALA A 163 0.63 -1.50 22.57
N THR A 164 1.08 -0.38 21.96
CA THR A 164 0.23 0.80 21.73
C THR A 164 -1.06 0.45 20.98
N HIS A 165 -0.97 -0.50 20.04
CA HIS A 165 -2.10 -1.02 19.29
C HIS A 165 -3.22 -1.58 20.17
N TYR A 166 -2.91 -2.28 21.27
CA TYR A 166 -3.92 -2.85 22.15
C TYR A 166 -4.72 -1.80 22.96
N ASN A 167 -4.40 -0.51 22.82
CA ASN A 167 -5.20 0.58 23.39
C ASN A 167 -6.40 0.97 22.50
N ILE A 168 -6.46 0.52 21.24
CA ILE A 168 -7.60 0.79 20.37
C ILE A 168 -8.84 0.01 20.82
N LYS A 169 -10.01 0.57 20.60
CA LYS A 169 -11.30 -0.08 20.89
C LYS A 169 -11.87 -0.69 19.62
N ASN A 170 -12.87 -1.56 19.77
CA ASN A 170 -13.58 -2.20 18.66
C ASN A 170 -12.66 -3.08 17.78
N CYS A 171 -11.93 -4.02 18.39
CA CYS A 171 -10.92 -4.86 17.73
C CYS A 171 -11.47 -5.60 16.49
N ASN A 172 -12.75 -5.97 16.53
CA ASN A 172 -13.47 -6.65 15.46
C ASN A 172 -13.86 -5.75 14.27
N ALA A 173 -13.60 -4.44 14.34
CA ALA A 173 -13.67 -3.56 13.16
C ALA A 173 -12.54 -3.81 12.16
N CYS A 174 -11.46 -4.45 12.61
CA CYS A 174 -10.29 -4.77 11.78
C CYS A 174 -10.00 -6.27 11.77
N HIS A 175 -10.10 -6.93 12.93
CA HIS A 175 -9.69 -8.32 13.10
C HIS A 175 -10.88 -9.27 13.12
N TYR A 176 -10.75 -10.40 12.42
CA TYR A 176 -11.67 -11.53 12.58
C TYR A 176 -11.10 -12.51 13.62
N PRO A 177 -11.82 -12.85 14.71
CA PRO A 177 -11.27 -13.68 15.79
C PRO A 177 -10.70 -15.04 15.34
N HIS A 178 -11.25 -15.63 14.28
CA HIS A 178 -10.82 -16.91 13.73
C HIS A 178 -9.69 -16.81 12.69
N TYR A 179 -9.39 -15.61 12.19
CA TYR A 179 -8.32 -15.34 11.23
C TYR A 179 -7.80 -13.91 11.40
N PRO A 180 -7.22 -13.60 12.58
CA PRO A 180 -7.03 -12.21 13.02
C PRO A 180 -6.06 -11.41 12.15
N THR A 181 -5.21 -12.06 11.35
CA THR A 181 -4.23 -11.35 10.51
C THR A 181 -4.77 -10.92 9.15
N GLU A 182 -5.88 -11.51 8.72
CA GLU A 182 -6.60 -11.04 7.54
C GLU A 182 -7.62 -10.00 8.00
N MET A 183 -7.53 -8.82 7.41
CA MET A 183 -8.29 -7.65 7.84
C MET A 183 -8.96 -7.03 6.63
N GLU A 184 -10.23 -6.71 6.79
CA GLU A 184 -10.97 -5.84 5.89
C GLU A 184 -11.25 -4.56 6.67
N PHE A 185 -10.93 -3.42 6.08
CA PHE A 185 -11.14 -2.14 6.74
C PHE A 185 -12.59 -1.71 6.57
N GLY A 186 -13.29 -1.55 7.71
CA GLY A 186 -14.50 -0.73 7.76
C GLY A 186 -14.17 0.77 7.72
N GLU A 187 -15.12 1.61 8.14
CA GLU A 187 -14.80 3.03 8.39
C GLU A 187 -13.82 3.13 9.56
N ILE A 188 -12.57 3.47 9.26
CA ILE A 188 -11.46 3.53 10.20
C ILE A 188 -10.82 4.91 10.15
N ASP A 189 -10.48 5.45 11.31
CA ASP A 189 -9.73 6.71 11.42
C ASP A 189 -8.22 6.50 11.25
N SER A 190 -7.50 7.56 10.90
CA SER A 190 -6.04 7.50 10.78
C SER A 190 -5.35 7.10 12.09
N ALA A 191 -5.94 7.36 13.26
CA ALA A 191 -5.32 7.05 14.54
C ALA A 191 -5.18 5.53 14.75
N ALA A 192 -6.15 4.74 14.29
CA ALA A 192 -6.07 3.29 14.27
C ALA A 192 -4.92 2.80 13.39
N CYS A 193 -4.71 3.39 12.20
CA CYS A 193 -3.58 3.05 11.33
C CYS A 193 -2.24 3.33 12.02
N LEU A 194 -2.11 4.49 12.67
CA LEU A 194 -0.88 4.92 13.36
C LEU A 194 -0.54 4.09 14.60
N SER A 195 -1.51 3.35 15.15
CA SER A 195 -1.28 2.43 16.27
C SER A 195 -0.24 1.33 15.93
N CYS A 196 -0.14 0.98 14.64
CA CYS A 196 0.88 0.10 14.07
C CYS A 196 1.87 0.85 13.16
N HIS A 197 1.39 1.78 12.33
CA HIS A 197 2.18 2.54 11.36
C HIS A 197 2.69 3.88 11.91
N SER A 198 3.27 3.85 13.11
CA SER A 198 3.71 5.07 13.80
C SER A 198 4.85 5.81 13.08
N ALA A 199 5.67 5.09 12.29
CA ALA A 199 6.75 5.69 11.52
C ALA A 199 6.21 6.59 10.40
N GLN A 200 5.12 6.19 9.75
CA GLN A 200 4.46 6.91 8.67
C GLN A 200 3.85 8.21 9.22
N GLY A 201 3.18 8.16 10.37
CA GLY A 201 2.68 9.38 11.04
C GLY A 201 3.80 10.36 11.38
N LYS A 202 4.90 9.88 11.95
CA LYS A 202 6.08 10.71 12.25
C LYS A 202 6.71 11.32 10.99
N GLU A 203 6.74 10.58 9.89
CA GLU A 203 7.24 11.10 8.61
C GLU A 203 6.37 12.24 8.10
N MET A 204 5.04 12.06 8.09
CA MET A 204 4.09 13.08 7.65
C MET A 204 4.11 14.32 8.55
N GLU A 205 4.29 14.16 9.86
CA GLU A 205 4.47 15.26 10.82
C GLU A 205 5.78 16.03 10.59
N ALA A 206 6.88 15.32 10.37
CA ALA A 206 8.19 15.93 10.17
C ALA A 206 8.31 16.64 8.80
N LYS A 207 7.59 16.15 7.80
CA LYS A 207 7.65 16.62 6.40
C LYS A 207 6.24 16.83 5.84
N PRO A 208 5.51 17.84 6.33
CA PRO A 208 4.11 18.03 6.00
C PRO A 208 3.89 18.33 4.51
N SER A 209 2.83 17.74 3.98
CA SER A 209 2.34 17.94 2.61
C SER A 209 0.82 17.94 2.60
N GLU A 210 0.19 18.15 1.44
CA GLU A 210 -1.28 18.09 1.35
C GLU A 210 -1.81 16.70 1.73
N HIS A 211 -1.01 15.63 1.57
CA HIS A 211 -1.38 14.29 2.01
C HIS A 211 -1.56 14.18 3.52
N ALA A 212 -0.90 15.02 4.32
CA ALA A 212 -1.09 15.02 5.78
C ALA A 212 -2.51 15.44 6.21
N GLY A 213 -3.27 16.08 5.31
CA GLY A 213 -4.68 16.40 5.53
C GLY A 213 -5.66 15.29 5.12
N LEU A 214 -5.20 14.20 4.51
CA LEU A 214 -6.04 13.10 4.03
C LEU A 214 -6.13 11.96 5.07
N ASN A 215 -7.22 11.20 5.05
CA ASN A 215 -7.26 9.93 5.78
C ASN A 215 -6.33 8.92 5.07
N CYS A 216 -5.68 8.05 5.84
CA CYS A 216 -4.88 6.95 5.30
C CYS A 216 -5.65 6.11 4.27
N THR A 217 -6.97 5.93 4.46
CA THR A 217 -7.84 5.15 3.58
C THR A 217 -8.11 5.79 2.22
N GLU A 218 -7.81 7.08 2.03
CA GLU A 218 -7.90 7.75 0.72
C GLU A 218 -6.88 7.17 -0.27
N CYS A 219 -5.74 6.68 0.24
CA CYS A 219 -4.73 5.99 -0.57
C CYS A 219 -4.69 4.49 -0.29
N HIS A 220 -4.94 4.04 0.95
CA HIS A 220 -4.90 2.64 1.37
C HIS A 220 -6.31 2.09 1.60
N MET A 221 -7.06 1.92 0.52
CA MET A 221 -8.45 1.43 0.56
C MET A 221 -8.55 -0.02 1.06
N VAL A 222 -7.57 -0.84 0.70
CA VAL A 222 -7.43 -2.22 1.14
C VAL A 222 -6.10 -2.33 1.89
N HIS A 223 -6.12 -3.02 3.02
CA HIS A 223 -4.92 -3.20 3.82
C HIS A 223 -3.81 -3.86 2.99
N ARG A 224 -2.62 -3.25 2.99
CA ARG A 224 -1.43 -3.64 2.20
C ARG A 224 -1.53 -3.38 0.70
N GLU A 225 -2.58 -2.72 0.26
CA GLU A 225 -2.69 -2.17 -1.09
C GLU A 225 -2.61 -0.65 -1.03
N TRP A 226 -2.38 -0.02 -2.17
CA TRP A 226 -2.28 1.44 -2.30
C TRP A 226 -2.84 1.89 -3.65
N ALA A 227 -3.31 3.13 -3.68
CA ALA A 227 -3.74 3.81 -4.90
C ALA A 227 -2.54 4.17 -5.79
N GLU A 228 -2.78 4.23 -7.10
CA GLU A 228 -1.77 4.65 -8.05
C GLU A 228 -1.60 6.17 -7.98
N CYS A 229 -0.36 6.69 -8.04
CA CYS A 229 -0.13 8.13 -8.02
C CYS A 229 -0.86 8.83 -9.17
N ALA A 230 -0.90 8.16 -10.33
CA ALA A 230 -1.53 8.67 -11.55
C ALA A 230 -3.06 8.76 -11.48
N ASP A 231 -3.71 8.15 -10.48
CA ASP A 231 -5.16 8.26 -10.28
C ASP A 231 -5.55 9.69 -9.85
N CYS A 232 -4.62 10.43 -9.26
CA CYS A 232 -4.83 11.79 -8.74
C CYS A 232 -3.83 12.83 -9.28
N HIS A 233 -2.62 12.42 -9.64
CA HIS A 233 -1.55 13.30 -10.11
C HIS A 233 -1.23 13.07 -11.58
N THR A 234 -0.98 14.16 -12.30
CA THR A 234 -0.42 14.06 -13.66
C THR A 234 1.07 13.74 -13.58
N PRO A 235 1.55 12.66 -14.24
CA PRO A 235 2.97 12.34 -14.30
C PRO A 235 3.79 13.44 -14.97
N HIS A 236 5.10 13.49 -14.68
CA HIS A 236 5.99 14.49 -15.29
C HIS A 236 6.41 14.13 -16.74
N ALA A 237 6.19 12.88 -17.16
CA ALA A 237 6.28 12.42 -18.56
C ALA A 237 5.22 11.33 -18.81
N GLU A 238 4.74 11.21 -20.05
CA GLU A 238 3.65 10.29 -20.40
C GLU A 238 3.97 8.82 -20.08
N GLU A 239 5.25 8.45 -20.18
CA GLU A 239 5.72 7.08 -20.00
C GLU A 239 6.06 6.75 -18.54
N MET A 240 5.98 7.71 -17.62
CA MET A 240 6.30 7.46 -16.20
C MET A 240 5.27 6.55 -15.55
N THR A 241 5.79 5.49 -14.94
CA THR A 241 5.03 4.55 -14.12
C THR A 241 5.03 4.98 -12.65
N HIS A 242 4.21 4.31 -11.83
CA HIS A 242 4.24 4.50 -10.38
C HIS A 242 5.62 4.28 -9.77
N ALA A 243 6.34 3.24 -10.24
CA ALA A 243 7.68 2.95 -9.75
C ALA A 243 8.65 4.10 -10.03
N ASP A 244 8.47 4.79 -11.16
CA ASP A 244 9.27 5.96 -11.52
C ASP A 244 8.94 7.16 -10.62
N CYS A 245 7.67 7.34 -10.22
CA CYS A 245 7.30 8.33 -9.21
C CYS A 245 8.03 8.08 -7.88
N LEU A 246 8.10 6.82 -7.45
CA LEU A 246 8.74 6.41 -6.20
C LEU A 246 10.27 6.52 -6.22
N ALA A 247 10.88 6.68 -7.40
CA ALA A 247 12.31 6.92 -7.52
C ALA A 247 12.73 8.26 -6.91
N CYS A 248 11.81 9.22 -6.84
CA CYS A 248 12.05 10.59 -6.37
C CYS A 248 11.12 11.01 -5.20
N HIS A 249 9.87 10.55 -5.22
CA HIS A 249 8.84 10.94 -4.25
C HIS A 249 8.52 9.82 -3.27
N LYS A 250 8.34 10.18 -2.00
CA LYS A 250 7.77 9.28 -1.00
C LYS A 250 6.30 9.63 -0.79
N PRO A 251 5.35 8.67 -0.81
CA PRO A 251 3.92 8.98 -0.69
C PRO A 251 3.54 9.73 0.60
N HIS A 252 4.24 9.47 1.71
CA HIS A 252 4.03 10.13 3.00
C HIS A 252 4.79 11.47 3.14
N SER A 253 5.77 11.75 2.27
CA SER A 253 6.52 13.01 2.28
C SER A 253 6.88 13.48 0.86
N PRO A 254 5.90 13.66 -0.04
CA PRO A 254 6.14 13.81 -1.48
C PRO A 254 6.93 15.08 -1.82
N LYS A 255 6.88 16.11 -0.96
CA LYS A 255 7.66 17.36 -1.14
C LYS A 255 9.15 17.20 -0.80
N ALA A 256 9.52 16.17 -0.05
CA ALA A 256 10.91 15.89 0.31
C ALA A 256 11.54 14.95 -0.74
N VAL A 257 11.81 15.53 -1.91
CA VAL A 257 12.32 14.82 -3.07
C VAL A 257 13.75 14.33 -2.82
N ASN A 258 13.92 13.01 -2.85
CA ASN A 258 15.20 12.34 -2.71
C ASN A 258 15.24 11.21 -3.73
N TYR A 259 16.41 10.94 -4.28
CA TYR A 259 16.54 9.92 -5.32
C TYR A 259 17.81 9.11 -5.14
N ALA A 260 17.74 7.86 -5.61
CA ALA A 260 18.88 6.95 -5.61
C ALA A 260 19.82 7.24 -6.79
N ASP A 261 20.96 6.55 -6.82
CA ASP A 261 21.84 6.58 -7.98
C ASP A 261 21.14 6.03 -9.23
N GLY A 262 21.61 6.45 -10.40
CA GLY A 262 21.14 5.96 -11.71
C GLY A 262 19.90 6.64 -12.27
N ILE A 263 19.42 7.76 -11.69
CA ILE A 263 18.36 8.56 -12.31
C ILE A 263 18.87 9.16 -13.64
N PRO A 264 18.17 8.92 -14.75
CA PRO A 264 18.59 9.44 -16.04
C PRO A 264 18.25 10.93 -16.19
N ASN A 265 19.06 11.67 -16.96
CA ASN A 265 18.92 13.12 -17.11
C ASN A 265 17.55 13.55 -17.66
N ASN A 266 16.91 12.71 -18.47
CA ASN A 266 15.59 13.02 -19.01
C ASN A 266 14.52 13.14 -17.92
N TYR A 267 14.66 12.45 -16.77
CA TYR A 267 13.73 12.60 -15.66
C TYR A 267 13.83 13.99 -15.01
N CYS A 268 15.05 14.54 -14.93
CA CYS A 268 15.26 15.91 -14.49
C CYS A 268 14.74 16.91 -15.53
N ALA A 269 14.94 16.62 -16.82
CA ALA A 269 14.51 17.46 -17.93
C ALA A 269 12.98 17.60 -18.04
N CYS A 270 12.19 16.68 -17.47
CA CYS A 270 10.74 16.82 -17.38
C CYS A 270 10.30 18.11 -16.67
N CYS A 271 11.09 18.59 -15.70
CA CYS A 271 10.85 19.87 -15.02
C CYS A 271 11.90 20.94 -15.40
N HIS A 272 13.08 20.51 -15.83
CA HIS A 272 14.22 21.38 -16.16
C HIS A 272 14.59 21.27 -17.64
N GLU A 273 13.61 21.45 -18.52
CA GLU A 273 13.77 21.26 -19.97
C GLU A 273 14.92 22.09 -20.55
N ASP A 274 14.97 23.38 -20.24
CA ASP A 274 16.02 24.29 -20.71
C ASP A 274 17.43 23.84 -20.28
N VAL A 275 17.55 23.34 -19.04
CA VAL A 275 18.83 22.87 -18.48
C VAL A 275 19.24 21.55 -19.11
N GLY A 276 18.31 20.61 -19.26
CA GLY A 276 18.54 19.33 -19.93
C GLY A 276 18.98 19.55 -21.38
N ASN A 277 18.31 20.45 -22.09
CA ASN A 277 18.65 20.82 -23.47
C ASN A 277 20.00 21.52 -23.57
N ALA A 278 20.32 22.43 -22.64
CA ALA A 278 21.62 23.09 -22.59
C ALA A 278 22.75 22.07 -22.35
N LEU A 279 22.56 21.13 -21.42
CA LEU A 279 23.54 20.09 -21.12
C LEU A 279 23.73 19.15 -22.32
N ALA A 280 22.63 18.71 -22.93
CA ALA A 280 22.66 17.81 -24.09
C ALA A 280 23.26 18.47 -25.34
N SER A 281 23.18 19.79 -25.47
CA SER A 281 23.76 20.53 -26.61
C SER A 281 25.20 21.00 -26.37
N SER A 282 25.68 20.94 -25.13
CA SER A 282 27.06 21.27 -24.78
C SER A 282 28.05 20.32 -25.45
N LYS A 283 29.22 20.86 -25.81
CA LYS A 283 30.34 20.09 -26.41
C LYS A 283 31.49 19.87 -25.43
N LYS A 284 31.28 20.13 -24.14
CA LYS A 284 32.29 19.99 -23.09
C LYS A 284 32.03 18.76 -22.25
N ALA A 285 33.05 18.31 -21.51
CA ALA A 285 33.03 17.06 -20.76
C ALA A 285 31.82 16.87 -19.82
N HIS A 286 31.25 17.93 -19.24
CA HIS A 286 30.05 17.78 -18.40
C HIS A 286 28.80 17.33 -19.17
N SER A 287 28.74 17.46 -20.50
CA SER A 287 27.63 16.92 -21.30
C SER A 287 27.49 15.41 -21.18
N GLU A 288 28.57 14.70 -20.82
CA GLU A 288 28.60 13.25 -20.66
C GLU A 288 28.19 12.81 -19.24
N MET A 289 27.95 13.75 -18.32
CA MET A 289 27.63 13.44 -16.92
C MET A 289 26.13 13.34 -16.67
N GLY A 290 25.77 12.45 -15.76
CA GLY A 290 24.44 12.41 -15.17
C GLY A 290 24.18 13.64 -14.29
N CYS A 291 22.95 14.16 -14.27
CA CYS A 291 22.56 15.28 -13.40
C CYS A 291 22.89 14.97 -11.93
N ILE A 292 22.62 13.73 -11.50
CA ILE A 292 22.84 13.26 -10.14
C ILE A 292 24.31 13.13 -9.73
N GLU A 293 25.25 13.15 -10.69
CA GLU A 293 26.69 13.16 -10.36
C GLU A 293 27.12 14.50 -9.75
N CYS A 294 26.38 15.57 -10.04
CA CYS A 294 26.57 16.88 -9.41
C CYS A 294 25.45 17.20 -8.41
N HIS A 295 24.25 16.65 -8.60
CA HIS A 295 23.08 16.88 -7.75
C HIS A 295 22.78 15.66 -6.89
N GLU A 296 23.70 15.32 -5.99
CA GLU A 296 23.68 14.05 -5.27
C GLU A 296 22.56 13.92 -4.24
N SER A 297 21.92 12.75 -4.18
CA SER A 297 21.02 12.24 -3.12
C SER A 297 19.70 13.00 -2.88
N GLU A 298 19.72 14.32 -2.89
CA GLU A 298 18.58 15.18 -2.55
C GLU A 298 18.40 16.25 -3.62
N HIS A 299 17.14 16.56 -3.94
CA HIS A 299 16.85 17.61 -4.90
C HIS A 299 17.40 18.96 -4.42
N MET A 300 17.99 19.72 -5.35
CA MET A 300 18.73 20.98 -5.11
C MET A 300 20.09 20.85 -4.40
N ALA A 301 20.52 19.64 -4.03
CA ALA A 301 21.91 19.44 -3.62
C ALA A 301 22.85 19.78 -4.78
N VAL A 302 24.01 20.37 -4.50
CA VAL A 302 25.01 20.70 -5.53
C VAL A 302 26.40 20.42 -4.98
N THR A 303 27.09 19.48 -5.61
CA THR A 303 28.49 19.18 -5.38
C THR A 303 29.34 20.37 -5.80
N GLN A 304 30.28 20.76 -4.94
CA GLN A 304 31.17 21.89 -5.20
C GLN A 304 32.19 21.52 -6.28
N CYS A 305 32.63 22.51 -7.07
CA CYS A 305 33.56 22.26 -8.18
C CYS A 305 34.87 21.61 -7.72
N ASP A 306 35.34 21.92 -6.51
CA ASP A 306 36.56 21.37 -5.91
C ASP A 306 36.42 19.90 -5.44
N GLY A 307 35.20 19.36 -5.41
CA GLY A 307 34.95 17.93 -5.20
C GLY A 307 35.51 17.07 -6.33
N CYS A 308 35.60 17.61 -7.55
CA CYS A 308 36.10 16.90 -8.74
C CYS A 308 37.29 17.62 -9.41
N HIS A 309 37.38 18.95 -9.33
CA HIS A 309 38.45 19.74 -9.95
C HIS A 309 39.48 20.18 -8.92
N ASN A 310 40.77 19.94 -9.19
CA ASN A 310 41.84 20.46 -8.35
C ASN A 310 42.21 21.91 -8.76
N ALA A 311 42.31 22.81 -7.78
CA ALA A 311 42.79 24.20 -7.94
C ALA A 311 44.20 24.31 -8.57
N ASP A 312 44.99 23.24 -8.52
CA ASP A 312 46.31 23.19 -9.16
C ASP A 312 46.26 23.30 -10.70
N LEU A 313 45.08 23.10 -11.32
CA LEU A 313 44.90 23.15 -12.78
C LEU A 313 45.18 24.55 -13.37
N HIS A 314 44.96 25.64 -12.62
CA HIS A 314 45.25 27.02 -13.05
C HIS A 314 46.35 27.72 -12.24
N GLY A 315 47.00 26.98 -11.32
CA GLY A 315 47.92 27.54 -10.34
C GLY A 315 47.19 28.27 -9.20
N ILE A 316 47.64 28.04 -7.96
CA ILE A 316 46.99 28.48 -6.72
C ILE A 316 46.72 30.00 -6.70
N SER A 317 47.62 30.81 -7.25
CA SER A 317 47.49 32.27 -7.26
C SER A 317 46.25 32.80 -7.99
N MET A 318 45.71 32.05 -8.96
CA MET A 318 44.48 32.46 -9.67
C MET A 318 43.25 32.30 -8.76
N HIS A 319 43.17 31.18 -8.04
CA HIS A 319 42.07 30.91 -7.12
C HIS A 319 42.15 31.73 -5.82
N GLU A 320 43.36 32.14 -5.39
CA GLU A 320 43.52 33.12 -4.30
C GLU A 320 42.95 34.51 -4.66
N ARG A 321 43.06 34.91 -5.93
CA ARG A 321 42.57 36.21 -6.41
C ARG A 321 41.10 36.17 -6.85
N TYR A 322 40.65 35.04 -7.40
CA TYR A 322 39.30 34.81 -7.90
C TYR A 322 38.74 33.53 -7.27
N PRO A 323 38.17 33.63 -6.05
CA PRO A 323 37.72 32.45 -5.30
C PRO A 323 36.44 31.82 -5.85
N LEU A 324 35.64 32.57 -6.63
CA LEU A 324 34.41 32.05 -7.25
C LEU A 324 34.73 31.51 -8.64
N CYS A 325 34.58 30.20 -8.82
CA CYS A 325 34.81 29.54 -10.10
C CYS A 325 33.94 30.16 -11.22
N LEU A 326 32.72 30.59 -10.86
CA LEU A 326 31.74 31.15 -11.81
C LEU A 326 32.09 32.55 -12.34
N ASP A 327 33.11 33.21 -11.80
CA ASP A 327 33.59 34.49 -12.34
C ASP A 327 34.30 34.30 -13.70
N CYS A 328 34.73 33.07 -14.00
CA CYS A 328 35.46 32.72 -15.22
C CYS A 328 34.91 31.47 -15.92
N HIS A 329 34.40 30.50 -15.16
CA HIS A 329 33.72 29.32 -15.70
C HIS A 329 32.22 29.59 -15.77
N ASN A 330 31.62 29.53 -16.95
CA ASN A 330 30.17 29.76 -17.11
C ASN A 330 29.32 28.66 -16.43
N ASN A 331 28.00 28.72 -16.62
CA ASN A 331 27.04 27.74 -16.12
C ASN A 331 27.53 26.30 -16.38
N PRO A 332 27.65 25.43 -15.36
CA PRO A 332 28.13 24.05 -15.51
C PRO A 332 27.29 23.22 -16.49
N HIS A 333 26.00 23.55 -16.63
CA HIS A 333 25.08 22.91 -17.57
C HIS A 333 25.25 23.39 -19.02
N ALA A 334 25.98 24.48 -19.21
CA ALA A 334 26.17 25.13 -20.50
C ALA A 334 27.60 25.67 -20.57
N LEU A 335 28.59 24.85 -20.23
CA LEU A 335 30.02 25.21 -20.36
C LEU A 335 30.46 25.38 -21.82
N ALA A 336 29.56 25.64 -22.76
CA ALA A 336 29.87 26.20 -24.06
C ALA A 336 28.63 26.95 -24.57
N GLU A 337 28.71 28.15 -25.16
CA GLU A 337 29.76 28.78 -25.99
C GLU A 337 31.24 28.47 -25.73
#